data_AF-A0A1I1QZ35-F1
#
_entry.id   AF-A0A1I1QZ35-F1
#
_cell.length_a   1.000
_cell.length_b   1.000
_cell.length_c   1.000
_cell.angle_alpha   90.00
_cell.angle_beta   90.00
_cell.angle_gamma   90.00
#
_symmetry.space_group_name_H-M   'P 1'
#
loop_
_entity.id
_entity.type
_entity.pdbx_description
1 polymer ?
#
loop_
_entity_poly.entity_id
_entity_poly.type
_entity_poly.pdbx_seq_one_letter_code
_entity_poly.pdbx_strand_id
1 'polypeptide(L)'
;MLDLINAGIYRYLKRPLTYVCFAASLICGLMYVFTSVDVSDSDGIFSPDDIYFIFSIIANAVLCIMSTGTEFSSGVIRNKIYTGHKKHTVYLSELIITALISTIMFCLTAIPLVAYHMVYFQKMAHLILTLALIFTAYISISIMLVFVCFITANRTASAIIGALLIFMVNYIGYTTVDVLGEPEFLTKYHQANGDYFMVAGDMPEIEDTEGIVKITQEDNPNYLRGIQRSIVTVIHDCNPNVSINSFMSYCYCTNSIEELHGYEKDHYSEMVRSEISMCIAAVLISLCGAVIFKKKNLK
;
A
#
# COMPACT_ATOMS: atom_id res chain seq x y z
N MET A 1 -21.97 -14.61 -16.95
CA MET A 1 -20.87 -13.93 -16.22
C MET A 1 -20.82 -14.42 -14.78
N LEU A 2 -21.96 -14.40 -14.05
CA LEU A 2 -22.06 -14.97 -12.71
C LEU A 2 -21.56 -16.42 -12.62
N ASP A 3 -21.86 -17.26 -13.61
CA ASP A 3 -21.38 -18.64 -13.63
C ASP A 3 -19.84 -18.76 -13.70
N LEU A 4 -19.15 -17.84 -14.38
CA LEU A 4 -17.68 -17.81 -14.39
C LEU A 4 -17.15 -17.42 -13.02
N ILE A 5 -17.78 -16.43 -12.38
CA ILE A 5 -17.36 -15.93 -11.08
C ILE A 5 -17.52 -17.03 -10.03
N ASN A 6 -18.69 -17.69 -9.99
CA ASN A 6 -18.93 -18.81 -9.08
C ASN A 6 -17.96 -19.97 -9.30
N ALA A 7 -17.73 -20.37 -10.55
CA ALA A 7 -16.79 -21.43 -10.87
C ALA A 7 -15.34 -21.05 -10.50
N GLY A 8 -14.97 -19.79 -10.70
CA GLY A 8 -13.66 -19.26 -10.33
C GLY A 8 -13.45 -19.24 -8.82
N ILE A 9 -14.38 -18.67 -8.07
CA ILE A 9 -14.35 -18.65 -6.59
C ILE A 9 -14.26 -20.07 -6.03
N TYR A 10 -15.09 -20.99 -6.54
CA TYR A 10 -15.07 -22.39 -6.09
C TYR A 10 -13.69 -23.04 -6.32
N ARG A 11 -13.04 -22.73 -7.44
CA ARG A 11 -11.69 -23.23 -7.73
C ARG A 11 -10.63 -22.64 -6.80
N TYR A 12 -10.73 -21.34 -6.48
CA TYR A 12 -9.83 -20.71 -5.52
C TYR A 12 -9.99 -21.33 -4.13
N LEU A 13 -11.22 -21.50 -3.64
CA LEU A 13 -11.49 -22.08 -2.32
C LEU A 13 -11.08 -23.55 -2.23
N LYS A 14 -11.07 -24.31 -3.33
CA LYS A 14 -10.59 -25.70 -3.33
C LYS A 14 -9.07 -25.85 -3.16
N ARG A 15 -8.29 -24.79 -3.32
CA ARG A 15 -6.82 -24.90 -3.30
C ARG A 15 -6.30 -24.77 -1.87
N PRO A 16 -5.38 -25.68 -1.43
CA PRO A 16 -4.81 -25.61 -0.09
C PRO A 16 -4.02 -24.31 0.14
N LEU A 17 -3.37 -23.79 -0.91
CA LEU A 17 -2.64 -22.53 -0.87
C LEU A 17 -3.50 -21.35 -0.38
N THR A 18 -4.78 -21.31 -0.77
CA THR A 18 -5.70 -20.24 -0.37
C THR A 18 -5.87 -20.20 1.14
N TYR A 19 -6.03 -21.36 1.78
CA TYR A 19 -6.16 -21.45 3.23
C TYR A 19 -4.86 -21.10 3.96
N VAL A 20 -3.70 -21.44 3.40
CA VAL A 20 -2.40 -21.03 3.95
C VAL A 20 -2.25 -19.51 3.92
N CYS A 21 -2.60 -18.86 2.81
CA CYS A 21 -2.56 -17.40 2.68
C CYS A 21 -3.59 -16.70 3.61
N PHE A 22 -4.77 -17.30 3.80
CA PHE A 22 -5.78 -16.80 4.73
C PHE A 22 -5.29 -16.86 6.17
N ALA A 23 -4.71 -18.00 6.57
CA ALA A 23 -4.11 -18.17 7.89
C ALA A 23 -2.95 -17.18 8.11
N ALA A 24 -2.07 -17.02 7.12
CA ALA A 24 -0.95 -16.08 7.20
C ALA A 24 -1.44 -14.63 7.39
N SER A 25 -2.51 -14.22 6.69
CA SER A 25 -3.07 -12.86 6.83
C SER A 25 -3.71 -12.64 8.19
N LEU A 26 -4.45 -13.63 8.70
CA LEU A 26 -5.00 -13.56 10.05
C LEU A 26 -3.90 -13.45 11.11
N ILE A 27 -2.82 -14.23 10.97
CA ILE A 27 -1.65 -14.17 11.86
C ILE A 27 -1.01 -12.78 11.81
N CYS A 28 -0.84 -12.18 10.62
CA CYS A 28 -0.30 -10.83 10.49
C CYS A 28 -1.17 -9.80 11.23
N GLY A 29 -2.50 -9.87 11.08
CA GLY A 29 -3.41 -8.98 11.80
C GLY A 29 -3.37 -9.17 13.32
N LEU A 30 -3.25 -10.40 13.80
CA LEU A 30 -3.10 -10.68 15.24
C LEU A 30 -1.77 -10.18 15.78
N MET A 31 -0.66 -10.42 15.07
CA MET A 31 0.68 -9.97 15.47
C MET A 31 0.76 -8.44 15.52
N TYR A 32 0.12 -7.75 14.59
CA TYR A 32 -0.02 -6.30 14.64
C TYR A 32 -0.68 -5.86 15.96
N VAL A 33 -1.80 -6.49 16.35
CA VAL A 33 -2.49 -6.15 17.60
C VAL A 33 -1.63 -6.46 18.82
N PHE A 34 -0.99 -7.64 18.89
CA PHE A 34 -0.15 -8.03 20.03
C PHE A 34 1.02 -7.07 20.24
N THR A 35 1.75 -6.75 19.18
CA THR A 35 2.86 -5.79 19.27
C THR A 35 2.38 -4.41 19.69
N SER A 36 1.21 -4.00 19.22
CA SER A 36 0.63 -2.72 19.60
C SER A 36 0.17 -2.63 21.06
N VAL A 37 -0.25 -3.76 21.65
CA VAL A 37 -0.59 -3.87 23.09
C VAL A 37 0.67 -3.84 23.94
N ASP A 38 1.67 -4.65 23.60
CA ASP A 38 2.91 -4.75 24.37
C ASP A 38 3.64 -3.40 24.50
N VAL A 39 3.63 -2.59 23.43
CA VAL A 39 4.22 -1.25 23.43
C VAL A 39 3.40 -0.26 24.28
N SER A 40 2.07 -0.41 24.32
CA SER A 40 1.22 0.43 25.17
C SER A 40 1.52 0.24 26.66
N ASP A 41 1.93 -0.97 27.06
CA ASP A 41 2.23 -1.29 28.46
C ASP A 41 3.65 -0.87 28.88
N SER A 42 4.60 -0.74 27.94
CA SER A 42 6.01 -0.39 28.25
C SER A 42 6.27 1.11 28.33
N ASP A 43 5.73 1.89 27.38
CA ASP A 43 6.06 3.32 27.23
C ASP A 43 4.83 4.22 26.99
N GLY A 44 3.63 3.65 26.90
CA GLY A 44 2.39 4.41 26.61
C GLY A 44 2.30 4.99 25.20
N ILE A 45 3.29 4.72 24.33
CA ILE A 45 3.36 5.24 22.95
C ILE A 45 3.00 4.12 21.98
N PHE A 46 1.77 4.09 21.47
CA PHE A 46 1.35 3.13 20.43
C PHE A 46 2.23 3.27 19.18
N SER A 47 3.16 2.33 18.98
CA SER A 47 4.10 2.32 17.84
C SER A 47 3.97 1.04 17.02
N PRO A 48 2.89 0.89 16.23
CA PRO A 48 2.69 -0.28 15.41
C PRO A 48 3.68 -0.32 14.24
N ASP A 49 4.13 -1.51 13.86
CA ASP A 49 5.05 -1.73 12.73
C ASP A 49 4.25 -2.00 11.43
N ASP A 50 4.64 -1.34 10.33
CA ASP A 50 4.02 -1.44 9.00
C ASP A 50 4.31 -2.80 8.33
N ILE A 51 5.33 -3.51 8.82
CA ILE A 51 5.82 -4.77 8.27
C ILE A 51 4.73 -5.86 8.19
N TYR A 52 3.79 -5.88 9.12
CA TYR A 52 2.71 -6.88 9.17
C TYR A 52 1.71 -6.72 8.02
N PHE A 53 1.38 -5.48 7.65
CA PHE A 53 0.53 -5.20 6.49
C PHE A 53 1.23 -5.56 5.18
N ILE A 54 2.53 -5.27 5.09
CA ILE A 54 3.35 -5.60 3.93
C ILE A 54 3.43 -7.11 3.74
N PHE A 55 3.65 -7.88 4.80
CA PHE A 55 3.65 -9.35 4.71
C PHE A 55 2.31 -9.91 4.24
N SER A 56 1.19 -9.35 4.71
CA SER A 56 -0.13 -9.80 4.23
C SER A 56 -0.38 -9.42 2.77
N ILE A 57 0.08 -8.25 2.32
CA ILE A 57 0.02 -7.85 0.91
C ILE A 57 0.86 -8.78 0.04
N ILE A 58 2.06 -9.15 0.49
CA ILE A 58 2.90 -10.13 -0.21
C ILE A 58 2.17 -11.48 -0.29
N ALA A 59 1.52 -11.93 0.78
CA ALA A 59 0.74 -13.16 0.77
C ALA A 59 -0.46 -13.10 -0.21
N ASN A 60 -1.18 -11.97 -0.25
CA ASN A 60 -2.26 -11.71 -1.22
C ASN A 60 -1.72 -11.73 -2.65
N ALA A 61 -0.57 -11.11 -2.88
CA ALA A 61 0.05 -11.03 -4.17
C ALA A 61 0.51 -12.40 -4.71
N VAL A 62 1.13 -13.22 -3.85
CA VAL A 62 1.50 -14.60 -4.16
C VAL A 62 0.26 -15.42 -4.53
N LEU A 63 -0.82 -15.29 -3.77
CA LEU A 63 -2.08 -16.00 -4.05
C LEU A 63 -2.67 -15.59 -5.40
N CYS A 64 -2.68 -14.28 -5.72
CA CYS A 64 -3.18 -13.75 -6.98
C CYS A 64 -2.36 -14.28 -8.16
N ILE A 65 -1.03 -14.12 -8.12
CA ILE A 65 -0.11 -14.56 -9.18
C ILE A 65 -0.23 -16.06 -9.41
N MET A 66 -0.18 -16.87 -8.36
CA MET A 66 -0.23 -18.32 -8.50
C MET A 66 -1.57 -18.77 -9.03
N SER A 67 -2.66 -18.14 -8.61
CA SER A 67 -3.99 -18.56 -9.02
C SER A 67 -4.32 -18.17 -10.43
N THR A 68 -4.16 -16.90 -10.79
CA THR A 68 -4.37 -16.42 -12.16
C THR A 68 -3.34 -17.02 -13.13
N GLY A 69 -2.07 -17.12 -12.73
CA GLY A 69 -1.01 -17.73 -13.56
C GLY A 69 -1.26 -19.21 -13.88
N THR A 70 -1.84 -19.98 -12.95
CA THR A 70 -2.23 -21.36 -13.24
C THR A 70 -3.41 -21.45 -14.21
N GLU A 71 -4.37 -20.51 -14.20
CA GLU A 71 -5.47 -20.51 -15.15
C GLU A 71 -4.98 -20.35 -16.60
N PHE A 72 -3.97 -19.50 -16.79
CA PHE A 72 -3.30 -19.32 -18.07
C PHE A 72 -2.56 -20.57 -18.51
N SER A 73 -1.66 -21.08 -17.67
CA SER A 73 -0.81 -22.23 -18.03
C SER A 73 -1.59 -23.52 -18.26
N SER A 74 -2.74 -23.67 -17.60
CA SER A 74 -3.58 -24.87 -17.72
C SER A 74 -4.52 -24.81 -18.93
N GLY A 75 -4.50 -23.72 -19.71
CA GLY A 75 -5.38 -23.53 -20.87
C GLY A 75 -6.86 -23.27 -20.51
N VAL A 76 -7.20 -23.06 -19.23
CA VAL A 76 -8.58 -22.80 -18.78
C VAL A 76 -9.15 -21.58 -19.48
N ILE A 77 -8.36 -20.52 -19.64
CA ILE A 77 -8.80 -19.28 -20.28
C ILE A 77 -9.15 -19.52 -21.75
N ARG A 78 -8.42 -20.39 -22.46
CA ARG A 78 -8.78 -20.80 -23.82
C ARG A 78 -10.09 -21.58 -23.81
N ASN A 79 -10.26 -22.52 -22.88
CA ASN A 79 -11.49 -23.31 -22.75
C ASN A 79 -12.72 -22.41 -22.50
N LYS A 80 -12.61 -21.41 -21.62
CA LYS A 80 -13.67 -20.41 -21.36
C LYS A 80 -14.09 -19.67 -22.64
N ILE A 81 -13.15 -19.41 -23.55
CA ILE A 81 -13.43 -18.72 -24.82
C ILE A 81 -14.03 -19.69 -25.85
N TYR A 82 -13.52 -20.91 -25.94
CA TYR A 82 -14.08 -21.95 -26.82
C TYR A 82 -15.52 -22.32 -26.47
N THR A 83 -15.90 -22.27 -25.19
CA THR A 83 -17.28 -22.43 -24.74
C THR A 83 -18.19 -21.22 -25.05
N GLY A 84 -17.71 -20.24 -25.82
CA GLY A 84 -18.50 -19.12 -26.34
C GLY A 84 -18.44 -17.84 -25.50
N HIS A 85 -17.57 -17.75 -24.49
CA HIS A 85 -17.45 -16.52 -23.70
C HIS A 85 -16.55 -15.48 -24.38
N LYS A 86 -16.97 -14.21 -24.32
CA LYS A 86 -16.19 -13.10 -24.90
C LYS A 86 -14.92 -12.87 -24.08
N LYS A 87 -13.81 -12.54 -24.75
CA LYS A 87 -12.51 -12.25 -24.11
C LYS A 87 -12.61 -11.22 -22.97
N HIS A 88 -13.34 -10.11 -23.18
CA HIS A 88 -13.50 -9.08 -22.14
C HIS A 88 -14.26 -9.60 -20.92
N THR A 89 -15.24 -10.50 -21.10
CA THR A 89 -16.00 -11.11 -20.00
C THR A 89 -15.11 -12.01 -19.15
N VAL A 90 -14.19 -12.74 -19.78
CA VAL A 90 -13.22 -13.59 -19.08
C VAL A 90 -12.23 -12.73 -18.28
N TYR A 91 -11.71 -11.65 -18.88
CA TYR A 91 -10.82 -10.71 -18.18
C TYR A 91 -11.50 -10.04 -16.97
N LEU A 92 -12.70 -9.47 -17.18
CA LEU A 92 -13.45 -8.85 -16.09
C LEU A 92 -13.83 -9.85 -15.00
N SER A 93 -14.18 -11.09 -15.37
CA SER A 93 -14.46 -12.11 -14.35
C SER A 93 -13.24 -12.41 -13.49
N GLU A 94 -12.04 -12.47 -14.09
CA GLU A 94 -10.81 -12.73 -13.34
C GLU A 94 -10.48 -11.56 -12.40
N LEU A 95 -10.58 -10.32 -12.89
CA LEU A 95 -10.42 -9.12 -12.06
C LEU A 95 -11.36 -9.12 -10.85
N ILE A 96 -12.64 -9.45 -11.07
CA ILE A 96 -13.65 -9.51 -9.99
C ILE A 96 -13.32 -10.62 -9.00
N ILE A 97 -12.93 -11.81 -9.47
CA ILE A 97 -12.56 -12.93 -8.59
C ILE A 97 -11.35 -12.54 -7.74
N THR A 98 -10.31 -11.97 -8.35
CA THR A 98 -9.11 -11.54 -7.59
C THR A 98 -9.44 -10.44 -6.61
N ALA A 99 -10.28 -9.46 -6.98
CA ALA A 99 -10.70 -8.39 -6.09
C ALA A 99 -11.47 -8.95 -4.88
N LEU A 100 -12.43 -9.86 -5.10
CA LEU A 100 -13.20 -10.49 -4.01
C LEU A 100 -12.31 -11.25 -3.03
N ILE A 101 -11.30 -11.96 -3.53
CA ILE A 101 -10.38 -12.73 -2.69
C ILE A 101 -9.45 -11.82 -1.91
N SER A 102 -8.97 -10.75 -2.54
CA SER A 102 -8.20 -9.72 -1.84
C SER A 102 -9.04 -8.98 -0.79
N THR A 103 -10.35 -8.78 -1.02
CA THR A 103 -11.26 -8.28 0.02
C THR A 103 -11.32 -9.23 1.21
N ILE A 104 -11.42 -10.54 0.99
CA ILE A 104 -11.43 -11.53 2.09
C ILE A 104 -10.10 -11.49 2.86
N MET A 105 -8.97 -11.41 2.16
CA MET A 105 -7.64 -11.28 2.78
C MET A 105 -7.54 -10.02 3.63
N PHE A 106 -7.95 -8.88 3.09
CA PHE A 106 -8.01 -7.61 3.81
C PHE A 106 -8.88 -7.72 5.06
N CYS A 107 -10.09 -8.28 4.95
CA CYS A 107 -10.97 -8.48 6.11
C CYS A 107 -10.29 -9.33 7.20
N LEU A 108 -9.58 -10.40 6.83
CA LEU A 108 -8.85 -11.23 7.81
C LEU A 108 -7.76 -10.45 8.54
N THR A 109 -7.09 -9.50 7.87
CA THR A 109 -6.12 -8.59 8.52
C THR A 109 -6.78 -7.51 9.37
N ALA A 110 -7.92 -6.97 8.92
CA ALA A 110 -8.58 -5.83 9.54
C ALA A 110 -9.46 -6.21 10.74
N ILE A 111 -10.01 -7.43 10.79
CA ILE A 111 -10.87 -7.88 11.89
C ILE A 111 -10.19 -7.75 13.27
N PRO A 112 -8.95 -8.26 13.48
CA PRO A 112 -8.23 -8.08 14.74
C PRO A 112 -8.07 -6.59 15.11
N LEU A 113 -7.72 -5.75 14.14
CA LEU A 113 -7.52 -4.32 14.32
C LEU A 113 -8.79 -3.60 14.77
N VAL A 114 -9.92 -3.88 14.10
CA VAL A 114 -11.23 -3.32 14.44
C VAL A 114 -11.66 -3.79 15.81
N ALA A 115 -11.46 -5.07 16.13
CA ALA A 115 -11.79 -5.62 17.44
C ALA A 115 -11.00 -4.92 18.56
N TYR A 116 -9.71 -4.66 18.34
CA TYR A 116 -8.87 -3.89 19.26
C TYR A 116 -9.43 -2.48 19.47
N HIS A 117 -9.63 -1.70 18.41
CA HIS A 117 -10.10 -0.31 18.55
C HIS A 117 -11.51 -0.20 19.16
N MET A 118 -12.37 -1.20 18.95
CA MET A 118 -13.70 -1.27 19.58
C MET A 118 -13.63 -1.45 21.10
N VAL A 119 -12.64 -2.20 21.61
CA VAL A 119 -12.44 -2.40 23.05
C VAL A 119 -11.90 -1.13 23.71
N TYR A 120 -11.00 -0.41 23.04
CA TYR A 120 -10.33 0.78 23.60
C TYR A 120 -11.04 2.12 23.31
N PHE A 121 -12.28 2.10 22.77
CA PHE A 121 -13.12 3.29 22.50
C PHE A 121 -12.39 4.43 21.74
N GLN A 122 -11.46 4.08 20.86
CA GLN A 122 -10.73 5.06 20.05
C GLN A 122 -11.62 5.62 18.92
N LYS A 123 -11.31 6.82 18.42
CA LYS A 123 -12.13 7.55 17.41
C LYS A 123 -12.41 6.69 16.16
N MET A 124 -13.63 6.21 16.02
CA MET A 124 -14.05 5.29 14.94
C MET A 124 -14.09 5.91 13.53
N ALA A 125 -14.34 7.21 13.41
CA ALA A 125 -14.58 7.85 12.11
C ALA A 125 -13.35 7.82 11.19
N HIS A 126 -12.18 8.11 11.75
CA HIS A 126 -10.94 8.08 10.98
C HIS A 126 -10.45 6.65 10.74
N LEU A 127 -10.60 5.73 11.70
CA LEU A 127 -10.27 4.31 11.50
C LEU A 127 -10.95 3.74 10.25
N ILE A 128 -12.23 4.08 10.02
CA ILE A 128 -12.96 3.66 8.81
C ILE A 128 -12.32 4.22 7.54
N LEU A 129 -11.94 5.51 7.56
CA LEU A 129 -11.27 6.14 6.43
C LEU A 129 -9.93 5.45 6.14
N THR A 130 -9.12 5.23 7.17
CA THR A 130 -7.80 4.64 7.02
C THR A 130 -7.88 3.17 6.56
N LEU A 131 -8.84 2.39 7.08
CA LEU A 131 -9.14 1.05 6.58
C LEU A 131 -9.56 1.05 5.11
N ALA A 132 -10.32 2.05 4.68
CA ALA A 132 -10.70 2.20 3.27
C ALA A 132 -9.47 2.44 2.38
N LEU A 133 -8.44 3.14 2.85
CA LEU A 133 -7.19 3.38 2.09
C LEU A 133 -6.34 2.12 1.94
N ILE A 134 -6.23 1.32 3.00
CA ILE A 134 -5.55 0.02 2.88
C ILE A 134 -6.35 -0.88 1.92
N PHE A 135 -7.68 -0.86 2.00
CA PHE A 135 -8.51 -1.64 1.11
C PHE A 135 -8.30 -1.29 -0.38
N THR A 136 -8.24 -0.01 -0.72
CA THR A 136 -7.95 0.44 -2.10
C THR A 136 -6.55 0.00 -2.54
N ALA A 137 -5.55 0.02 -1.66
CA ALA A 137 -4.20 -0.48 -1.94
C ALA A 137 -4.18 -1.99 -2.27
N TYR A 138 -4.88 -2.82 -1.49
CA TYR A 138 -5.02 -4.26 -1.76
C TYR A 138 -5.61 -4.53 -3.15
N ILE A 139 -6.66 -3.79 -3.52
CA ILE A 139 -7.30 -3.93 -4.83
C ILE A 139 -6.35 -3.49 -5.95
N SER A 140 -5.67 -2.35 -5.77
CA SER A 140 -4.74 -1.79 -6.76
C SER A 140 -3.61 -2.77 -7.10
N ILE A 141 -2.99 -3.37 -6.07
CA ILE A 141 -1.94 -4.38 -6.25
C ILE A 141 -2.48 -5.61 -6.98
N SER A 142 -3.67 -6.10 -6.60
CA SER A 142 -4.28 -7.26 -7.28
C SER A 142 -4.57 -6.99 -8.75
N ILE A 143 -5.05 -5.79 -9.09
CA ILE A 143 -5.27 -5.36 -10.48
C ILE A 143 -3.95 -5.35 -11.28
N MET A 144 -2.88 -4.80 -10.70
CA MET A 144 -1.55 -4.80 -11.32
C MET A 144 -1.05 -6.22 -11.60
N LEU A 145 -1.26 -7.15 -10.67
CA LEU A 145 -0.82 -8.54 -10.82
C LEU A 145 -1.63 -9.30 -11.87
N VAL A 146 -2.94 -9.10 -11.92
CA VAL A 146 -3.77 -9.66 -12.99
C VAL A 146 -3.30 -9.14 -14.34
N PHE A 147 -3.01 -7.84 -14.47
CA PHE A 147 -2.45 -7.27 -15.68
C PHE A 147 -1.15 -7.98 -16.12
N VAL A 148 -0.21 -8.19 -15.20
CA VAL A 148 1.03 -8.93 -15.46
C VAL A 148 0.77 -10.37 -15.92
N CYS A 149 -0.14 -11.09 -15.26
CA CYS A 149 -0.50 -12.45 -15.66
C CYS A 149 -1.08 -12.50 -17.09
N PHE A 150 -1.93 -11.54 -17.45
CA PHE A 150 -2.53 -11.45 -18.78
C PHE A 150 -1.52 -11.09 -19.87
N ILE A 151 -0.49 -10.28 -19.57
CA ILE A 151 0.59 -9.96 -20.51
C ILE A 151 1.46 -11.18 -20.79
N THR A 152 1.90 -11.86 -19.73
CA THR A 152 2.90 -12.94 -19.82
C THR A 152 2.31 -14.26 -20.31
N ALA A 153 1.06 -14.59 -19.96
CA ALA A 153 0.37 -15.85 -20.30
C ALA A 153 1.16 -17.15 -20.02
N ASN A 154 2.21 -17.07 -19.20
CA ASN A 154 3.04 -18.19 -18.76
C ASN A 154 3.20 -18.11 -17.24
N ARG A 155 2.93 -19.21 -16.54
CA ARG A 155 2.95 -19.30 -15.08
C ARG A 155 4.29 -18.89 -14.46
N THR A 156 5.40 -19.34 -15.03
CA THR A 156 6.74 -19.06 -14.47
C THR A 156 7.12 -17.59 -14.69
N ALA A 157 6.87 -17.09 -15.91
CA ALA A 157 7.14 -15.70 -16.24
C ALA A 157 6.26 -14.73 -15.43
N SER A 158 4.97 -15.05 -15.25
CA SER A 158 4.07 -14.25 -14.41
C SER A 158 4.52 -14.22 -12.96
N ALA A 159 5.07 -15.33 -12.44
CA ALA A 159 5.56 -15.40 -11.08
C ALA A 159 6.79 -14.51 -10.86
N ILE A 160 7.77 -14.60 -11.76
CA ILE A 160 9.00 -13.79 -11.67
C ILE A 160 8.68 -12.31 -11.83
N ILE A 161 7.94 -11.93 -12.88
CA ILE A 161 7.62 -10.52 -13.16
C ILE A 161 6.69 -9.95 -12.08
N GLY A 162 5.72 -10.72 -11.60
CA GLY A 162 4.84 -10.29 -10.51
C GLY A 162 5.60 -10.10 -9.19
N ALA A 163 6.53 -11.00 -8.85
CA ALA A 163 7.38 -10.87 -7.67
C ALA A 163 8.26 -9.61 -7.74
N LEU A 164 8.90 -9.37 -8.90
CA LEU A 164 9.67 -8.16 -9.14
C LEU A 164 8.80 -6.90 -9.06
N LEU A 165 7.57 -6.94 -9.57
CA LEU A 165 6.65 -5.80 -9.50
C LEU A 165 6.33 -5.44 -8.04
N ILE A 166 6.01 -6.43 -7.20
CA ILE A 166 5.72 -6.17 -5.77
C ILE A 166 6.93 -5.56 -5.09
N PHE A 167 8.13 -6.10 -5.33
CA PHE A 167 9.36 -5.57 -4.76
C PHE A 167 9.61 -4.12 -5.20
N MET A 168 9.47 -3.84 -6.49
CA MET A 168 9.68 -2.48 -7.04
C MET A 168 8.64 -1.50 -6.52
N VAL A 169 7.37 -1.90 -6.40
CA VAL A 169 6.31 -1.05 -5.84
C VAL A 169 6.62 -0.66 -4.39
N ASN A 170 7.05 -1.61 -3.55
CA ASN A 170 7.42 -1.31 -2.17
C ASN A 170 8.68 -0.43 -2.10
N TYR A 171 9.74 -0.78 -2.86
CA TYR A 171 10.98 -0.01 -2.87
C TYR A 171 10.79 1.45 -3.34
N ILE A 172 10.01 1.64 -4.42
CA ILE A 172 9.67 2.99 -4.91
C ILE A 172 8.83 3.72 -3.86
N GLY A 173 7.92 3.03 -3.16
CA GLY A 173 7.07 3.64 -2.12
C GLY A 173 7.93 4.29 -1.03
N TYR A 174 8.78 3.49 -0.39
CA TYR A 174 9.69 3.97 0.66
C TYR A 174 10.59 5.10 0.19
N THR A 175 11.27 4.92 -0.95
CA THR A 175 12.19 5.95 -1.46
C THR A 175 11.49 7.26 -1.80
N THR A 176 10.25 7.21 -2.30
CA THR A 176 9.48 8.44 -2.56
C THR A 176 9.06 9.16 -1.29
N VAL A 177 8.68 8.43 -0.24
CA VAL A 177 8.35 9.04 1.06
C VAL A 177 9.57 9.76 1.63
N ASP A 178 10.74 9.10 1.62
CA ASP A 178 11.98 9.68 2.13
C ASP A 178 12.38 10.96 1.38
N VAL A 179 12.34 10.90 0.04
CA VAL A 179 12.76 12.02 -0.82
C VAL A 179 11.77 13.19 -0.78
N LEU A 180 10.46 12.94 -0.68
CA LEU A 180 9.47 14.02 -0.54
C LEU A 180 9.46 14.61 0.88
N GLY A 181 9.78 13.80 1.88
CA GLY A 181 9.80 14.17 3.29
C GLY A 181 10.98 15.06 3.70
N GLU A 182 11.93 15.30 2.81
CA GLU A 182 13.03 16.20 3.11
C GLU A 182 12.55 17.65 3.34
N PRO A 183 13.10 18.36 4.34
CA PRO A 183 12.78 19.77 4.57
C PRO A 183 13.45 20.67 3.55
N GLU A 184 12.81 21.81 3.26
CA GLU A 184 13.29 22.78 2.26
C GLU A 184 14.57 23.51 2.70
N PHE A 185 14.72 23.74 4.01
CA PHE A 185 15.83 24.45 4.61
C PHE A 185 16.54 23.60 5.68
N LEU A 186 17.86 23.76 5.75
CA LEU A 186 18.71 23.27 6.83
C LEU A 186 19.05 24.44 7.76
N THR A 187 18.79 24.26 9.04
CA THR A 187 19.11 25.28 10.06
C THR A 187 20.49 25.00 10.65
N LYS A 188 21.43 25.93 10.47
CA LYS A 188 22.77 25.90 11.08
C LYS A 188 22.79 26.65 12.39
N TYR A 189 23.19 25.99 13.47
CA TYR A 189 23.45 26.61 14.76
C TYR A 189 24.95 26.79 14.95
N HIS A 190 25.41 28.03 14.99
CA HIS A 190 26.81 28.36 15.25
C HIS A 190 27.06 28.49 16.75
N GLN A 191 27.99 27.71 17.30
CA GLN A 191 28.37 27.76 18.71
C GLN A 191 29.49 28.80 18.94
N ALA A 192 29.59 29.33 20.16
CA ALA A 192 30.62 30.30 20.56
C ALA A 192 32.07 29.79 20.39
N ASN A 193 32.26 28.47 20.31
CA ASN A 193 33.56 27.83 20.09
C ASN A 193 33.97 27.76 18.60
N GLY A 194 33.12 28.21 17.68
CA GLY A 194 33.38 28.19 16.22
C GLY A 194 32.82 26.95 15.50
N ASP A 195 32.37 25.94 16.25
CA ASP A 195 31.70 24.76 15.71
C ASP A 195 30.25 25.05 15.31
N TYR A 196 29.68 24.20 14.46
CA TYR A 196 28.28 24.29 14.08
C TYR A 196 27.62 22.92 14.07
N PHE A 197 26.32 22.87 14.39
CA PHE A 197 25.49 21.70 14.17
C PHE A 197 24.34 22.04 13.22
N MET A 198 23.97 21.08 12.38
CA MET A 198 22.94 21.19 11.35
C MET A 198 21.70 20.44 11.82
N VAL A 199 20.54 21.09 11.81
CA VAL A 199 19.26 20.43 12.07
C VAL A 199 18.38 20.61 10.82
N ALA A 200 17.76 19.51 10.40
CA ALA A 200 16.84 19.49 9.28
C ALA A 200 15.47 19.96 9.75
N GLY A 201 14.87 20.95 9.07
CA GLY A 201 13.55 21.49 9.41
C GLY A 201 13.57 22.84 10.14
N ASP A 202 12.36 23.27 10.51
CA ASP A 202 12.14 24.53 11.23
C ASP A 202 12.72 24.51 12.64
N MET A 203 12.93 25.71 13.19
CA MET A 203 13.59 25.95 14.47
C MET A 203 12.88 25.19 15.61
N PRO A 204 13.44 24.11 16.18
CA PRO A 204 12.96 23.61 17.47
C PRO A 204 13.03 24.74 18.51
N GLU A 205 12.04 24.81 19.40
CA GLU A 205 12.16 25.56 20.65
C GLU A 205 13.25 24.88 21.50
N ILE A 206 14.50 25.26 21.29
CA ILE A 206 15.63 24.75 22.07
C ILE A 206 15.57 25.41 23.46
N GLU A 207 15.20 24.65 24.48
CA GLU A 207 15.15 25.09 25.88
C GLU A 207 16.51 25.55 26.43
N ASP A 208 17.63 25.07 25.87
CA ASP A 208 18.98 25.45 26.28
C ASP A 208 19.68 26.32 25.21
N THR A 209 19.49 27.63 25.33
CA THR A 209 20.10 28.67 24.46
C THR A 209 21.48 29.14 24.96
N GLU A 210 22.17 28.39 25.81
CA GLU A 210 23.50 28.77 26.29
C GLU A 210 24.59 28.36 25.28
N GLY A 211 25.06 29.33 24.49
CA GLY A 211 26.25 29.19 23.63
C GLY A 211 26.02 29.26 22.13
N ILE A 212 24.78 29.47 21.66
CA ILE A 212 24.46 29.67 20.24
C ILE A 212 24.63 31.17 19.88
N VAL A 213 25.50 31.48 18.93
CA VAL A 213 25.88 32.84 18.54
C VAL A 213 25.14 33.31 17.28
N LYS A 214 24.82 32.41 16.36
CA LYS A 214 24.14 32.74 15.10
C LYS A 214 23.35 31.55 14.57
N ILE A 215 22.15 31.83 14.07
CA ILE A 215 21.32 30.86 13.35
C ILE A 215 21.34 31.28 11.87
N THR A 216 21.73 30.38 10.99
CA THR A 216 21.71 30.60 9.53
C THR A 216 20.87 29.52 8.88
N GLN A 217 19.88 29.89 8.08
CA GLN A 217 19.17 28.93 7.22
C GLN A 217 19.89 28.82 5.88
N GLU A 218 20.14 27.59 5.44
CA GLU A 218 20.69 27.28 4.12
C GLU A 218 19.72 26.36 3.37
N ASP A 219 19.69 26.49 2.04
CA ASP A 219 18.90 25.60 1.20
C ASP A 219 19.37 24.14 1.35
N ASN A 220 18.43 23.21 1.55
CA ASN A 220 18.75 21.79 1.52
C ASN A 220 19.06 21.35 0.07
N PRO A 221 20.28 20.88 -0.25
CA PRO A 221 20.62 20.46 -1.61
C PRO A 221 19.87 19.21 -2.07
N ASN A 222 19.38 18.39 -1.14
CA ASN A 222 18.68 17.14 -1.46
C ASN A 222 17.16 17.38 -1.69
N TYR A 223 16.64 18.54 -1.28
CA TYR A 223 15.23 18.88 -1.45
C TYR A 223 14.86 19.04 -2.93
N LEU A 224 13.95 18.19 -3.42
CA LEU A 224 13.48 18.29 -4.79
C LEU A 224 12.68 19.58 -5.01
N ARG A 225 13.04 20.36 -6.04
CA ARG A 225 12.37 21.60 -6.42
C ARG A 225 11.72 21.52 -7.81
N GLY A 226 10.63 22.26 -7.99
CA GLY A 226 9.96 22.43 -9.29
C GLY A 226 9.46 21.13 -9.92
N ILE A 227 9.77 20.92 -11.21
CA ILE A 227 9.27 19.81 -12.02
C ILE A 227 9.69 18.44 -11.47
N GLN A 228 10.89 18.34 -10.89
CA GLN A 228 11.38 17.08 -10.32
C GLN A 228 10.49 16.64 -9.16
N ARG A 229 10.17 17.54 -8.23
CA ARG A 229 9.24 17.25 -7.12
C ARG A 229 7.89 16.81 -7.68
N SER A 230 7.34 17.52 -8.68
CA SER A 230 6.05 17.16 -9.28
C SER A 230 6.02 15.75 -9.88
N ILE A 231 7.08 15.31 -10.56
CA ILE A 231 7.15 13.95 -11.12
C ILE A 231 7.18 12.91 -10.01
N VAL A 232 7.99 13.13 -8.97
CA VAL A 232 8.11 12.19 -7.86
C VAL A 232 6.82 12.16 -7.04
N THR A 233 6.12 13.28 -6.86
CA THR A 233 4.77 13.33 -6.27
C THR A 233 3.78 12.47 -7.06
N VAL A 234 3.78 12.53 -8.39
CA VAL A 234 2.88 11.66 -9.19
C VAL A 234 3.21 10.18 -9.02
N ILE A 235 4.51 9.83 -8.94
CA ILE A 235 4.93 8.44 -8.72
C ILE A 235 4.52 7.96 -7.32
N HIS A 236 4.74 8.79 -6.31
CA HIS A 236 4.32 8.58 -4.93
C HIS A 236 2.81 8.37 -4.85
N ASP A 237 2.04 9.31 -5.39
CA ASP A 237 0.59 9.34 -5.35
C ASP A 237 -0.07 8.20 -6.16
N CYS A 238 0.65 7.53 -7.06
CA CYS A 238 0.16 6.34 -7.75
C CYS A 238 0.54 5.02 -7.06
N ASN A 239 1.34 5.06 -6.00
CA ASN A 239 1.91 3.88 -5.38
C ASN A 239 1.02 3.36 -4.23
N PRO A 240 0.53 2.11 -4.30
CA PRO A 240 -0.32 1.54 -3.25
C PRO A 240 0.35 1.36 -1.89
N ASN A 241 1.69 1.34 -1.82
CA ASN A 241 2.39 1.27 -0.53
C ASN A 241 2.23 2.58 0.27
N VAL A 242 2.13 3.73 -0.41
CA VAL A 242 1.97 5.04 0.23
C VAL A 242 0.70 5.09 1.09
N SER A 243 -0.41 4.50 0.61
CA SER A 243 -1.67 4.38 1.37
C SER A 243 -1.49 3.69 2.73
N ILE A 244 -0.60 2.70 2.80
CA ILE A 244 -0.28 1.97 4.04
C ILE A 244 0.54 2.87 4.96
N ASN A 245 1.54 3.58 4.42
CA ASN A 245 2.35 4.49 5.21
C ASN A 245 1.53 5.66 5.79
N SER A 246 0.63 6.23 4.99
CA SER A 246 -0.34 7.24 5.45
C SER A 246 -1.27 6.69 6.53
N PHE A 247 -1.64 5.41 6.44
CA PHE A 247 -2.41 4.74 7.50
C PHE A 247 -1.64 4.64 8.81
N MET A 248 -0.39 4.21 8.72
CA MET A 248 0.47 4.03 9.89
C MET A 248 0.74 5.36 10.58
N SER A 249 1.09 6.39 9.79
CA SER A 249 1.26 7.75 10.28
C SER A 249 0.01 8.27 11.00
N TYR A 250 -1.19 8.00 10.45
CA TYR A 250 -2.44 8.30 11.13
C TYR A 250 -2.54 7.58 12.49
N CYS A 251 -2.26 6.27 12.55
CA CYS A 251 -2.29 5.49 13.80
C CYS A 251 -1.31 6.04 14.84
N TYR A 252 -0.10 6.45 14.44
CA TYR A 252 0.86 7.09 15.34
C TYR A 252 0.33 8.39 15.95
N CYS A 253 -0.29 9.24 15.14
CA CYS A 253 -0.83 10.52 15.61
C CYS A 253 -2.07 10.38 16.52
N THR A 254 -2.73 9.21 16.57
CA THR A 254 -3.89 9.03 17.46
C THR A 254 -3.55 9.00 18.96
N ASN A 255 -2.26 8.96 19.31
CA ASN A 255 -1.79 9.00 20.69
C ASN A 255 -1.97 10.35 21.39
N SER A 256 -2.04 11.46 20.65
CA SER A 256 -2.32 12.80 21.20
C SER A 256 -3.29 13.60 20.32
N ILE A 257 -4.26 14.29 20.93
CA ILE A 257 -5.31 15.03 20.21
C ILE A 257 -4.70 16.21 19.41
N GLU A 258 -3.60 16.78 19.91
CA GLU A 258 -2.94 17.95 19.35
C GLU A 258 -2.10 17.59 18.11
N GLU A 259 -1.35 16.48 18.14
CA GLU A 259 -0.62 15.96 16.97
C GLU A 259 -1.59 15.45 15.89
N LEU A 260 -2.72 14.83 16.28
CA LEU A 260 -3.74 14.39 15.33
C LEU A 260 -4.36 15.55 14.56
N HIS A 261 -4.67 16.67 15.25
CA HIS A 261 -5.24 17.85 14.60
C HIS A 261 -4.24 18.56 13.68
N GLY A 262 -2.95 18.58 14.02
CA GLY A 262 -1.89 19.06 13.12
C GLY A 262 -1.75 18.20 11.88
N TYR A 263 -1.61 16.88 12.06
CA TYR A 263 -1.50 15.93 10.96
C TYR A 263 -2.71 15.96 10.02
N GLU A 264 -3.93 15.97 10.57
CA GLU A 264 -5.16 16.04 9.77
C GLU A 264 -5.24 17.33 8.95
N LYS A 265 -4.85 18.47 9.51
CA LYS A 265 -4.91 19.75 8.82
C LYS A 265 -3.95 19.81 7.63
N ASP A 266 -2.76 19.24 7.79
CA ASP A 266 -1.69 19.39 6.80
C ASP A 266 -1.68 18.24 5.77
N HIS A 267 -2.00 17.01 6.18
CA HIS A 267 -1.80 15.81 5.35
C HIS A 267 -3.10 15.21 4.78
N TYR A 268 -4.28 15.62 5.25
CA TYR A 268 -5.56 15.07 4.74
C TYR A 268 -5.75 15.29 3.25
N SER A 269 -5.41 16.49 2.76
CA SER A 269 -5.54 16.83 1.34
C SER A 269 -4.61 15.99 0.45
N GLU A 270 -3.41 15.68 0.94
CA GLU A 270 -2.41 14.89 0.24
C GLU A 270 -2.80 13.41 0.20
N MET A 271 -3.31 12.91 1.32
CA MET A 271 -3.81 11.54 1.44
C MET A 271 -4.97 11.30 0.47
N VAL A 272 -5.98 12.18 0.43
CA VAL A 272 -7.10 12.06 -0.51
C VAL A 272 -6.62 12.17 -1.96
N ARG A 273 -5.66 13.07 -2.25
CA ARG A 273 -5.08 13.23 -3.59
C ARG A 273 -4.42 11.93 -4.07
N SER A 274 -3.54 11.35 -3.24
CA SER A 274 -2.85 10.07 -3.51
C SER A 274 -3.83 8.93 -3.78
N GLU A 275 -4.91 8.83 -3.00
CA GLU A 275 -5.91 7.79 -3.19
C GLU A 275 -6.66 7.90 -4.52
N ILE A 276 -7.01 9.14 -4.91
CA ILE A 276 -7.68 9.40 -6.19
C ILE A 276 -6.76 9.03 -7.35
N SER A 277 -5.49 9.44 -7.33
CA SER A 277 -4.52 9.09 -8.37
C SER A 277 -4.26 7.59 -8.45
N MET A 278 -4.15 6.88 -7.32
CA MET A 278 -4.02 5.43 -7.31
C MET A 278 -5.25 4.76 -7.94
N CYS A 279 -6.46 5.20 -7.58
CA CYS A 279 -7.69 4.66 -8.17
C CYS A 279 -7.74 4.90 -9.68
N ILE A 280 -7.37 6.09 -10.14
CA ILE A 280 -7.27 6.41 -11.58
C ILE A 280 -6.24 5.50 -12.26
N ALA A 281 -5.06 5.32 -11.66
CA ALA A 281 -4.03 4.43 -12.19
C ALA A 281 -4.52 2.98 -12.30
N ALA A 282 -5.20 2.46 -11.28
CA ALA A 282 -5.78 1.12 -11.28
C ALA A 282 -6.84 0.93 -12.40
N VAL A 283 -7.68 1.95 -12.64
CA VAL A 283 -8.65 1.95 -13.74
C VAL A 283 -7.94 1.95 -15.10
N LEU A 284 -6.91 2.79 -15.27
CA LEU A 284 -6.14 2.87 -16.50
C LEU A 284 -5.41 1.54 -16.80
N ILE A 285 -4.80 0.92 -15.79
CA ILE A 285 -4.16 -0.40 -15.91
C ILE A 285 -5.19 -1.47 -16.30
N SER A 286 -6.36 -1.44 -15.66
CA SER A 286 -7.46 -2.36 -15.98
C SER A 286 -7.91 -2.23 -17.45
N LEU A 287 -8.09 -1.00 -17.93
CA LEU A 287 -8.46 -0.71 -19.32
C LEU A 287 -7.37 -1.13 -20.30
N CYS A 288 -6.11 -0.82 -20.01
CA CYS A 288 -4.96 -1.24 -20.82
C CYS A 288 -4.90 -2.76 -20.92
N GLY A 289 -5.08 -3.49 -19.82
CA GLY A 289 -5.12 -4.95 -19.79
C GLY A 289 -6.24 -5.52 -20.66
N ALA A 290 -7.45 -4.94 -20.58
CA ALA A 290 -8.57 -5.35 -21.41
C ALA A 290 -8.29 -5.14 -22.92
N VAL A 291 -7.68 -4.03 -23.30
CA VAL A 291 -7.32 -3.71 -24.70
C VAL A 291 -6.25 -4.67 -25.22
N ILE A 292 -5.19 -4.90 -24.44
CA ILE A 292 -4.11 -5.83 -24.80
C ILE A 292 -4.67 -7.25 -24.96
N PHE A 293 -5.49 -7.70 -24.02
CA PHE A 293 -6.08 -9.03 -24.07
C PHE A 293 -7.02 -9.23 -25.26
N LYS A 294 -7.78 -8.19 -25.63
CA LYS A 294 -8.64 -8.22 -26.82
C LYS A 294 -7.82 -8.51 -28.09
N LYS A 295 -6.65 -7.88 -28.22
CA LYS A 295 -5.74 -8.04 -29.38
C LYS A 295 -4.91 -9.33 -29.33
N LYS A 296 -4.77 -9.96 -28.16
CA LYS A 296 -3.93 -11.15 -27.97
C LYS A 296 -4.52 -12.37 -28.70
N ASN A 297 -3.71 -13.00 -29.56
CA ASN A 297 -4.04 -14.26 -30.21
C ASN A 297 -3.77 -15.40 -29.23
N LEU A 298 -4.84 -16.11 -28.86
CA LEU A 298 -4.76 -17.31 -28.04
C LEU A 298 -4.77 -18.49 -29.01
N LYS A 299 -3.58 -18.97 -29.39
CA LYS A 299 -3.42 -20.25 -30.07
C LYS A 299 -3.44 -21.38 -29.04
#